data_AF-A0A7Y2E0F6-F1
#
_entry.id   AF-A0A7Y2E0F6-F1
#
_cell.length_a   1.000
_cell.length_b   1.000
_cell.length_c   1.000
_cell.angle_alpha   90.00
_cell.angle_beta   90.00
_cell.angle_gamma   90.00
#
_symmetry.space_group_name_H-M   'P 1'
#
loop_
_entity.id
_entity.type
_entity.pdbx_description
1 polymer ?
#
loop_
_entity_poly.entity_id
_entity_poly.type
_entity_poly.pdbx_seq_one_letter_code
_entity_poly.pdbx_strand_id
1 'polypeptide(L)'
;MRYLNSQPEWKVSGLVLYLLFQKGKAREHSKHQDVEDEDAVNQKRIRCPKCKWQPSASSRWYCSDCLEPEFYLEGCGMAWNTFDTGGKCPGCRHVWRWTSCLACSRWSLHFDWYENGGR
;
A
#
# COMPACT_ATOMS: atom_id res chain seq x y z
N MET A 1 -4.07 63.06 57.39
CA MET A 1 -5.12 62.27 58.07
C MET A 1 -5.21 60.89 57.43
N ARG A 2 -5.42 59.90 58.31
CA ARG A 2 -5.72 58.46 58.23
C ARG A 2 -6.19 57.80 56.91
N TYR A 3 -6.09 56.46 56.96
CA TYR A 3 -6.69 55.38 56.15
C TYR A 3 -5.75 54.81 55.07
N LEU A 4 -4.97 53.75 55.34
CA LEU A 4 -5.30 52.31 55.50
C LEU A 4 -6.09 51.69 54.33
N ASN A 5 -5.36 50.86 53.57
CA ASN A 5 -5.67 49.52 53.09
C ASN A 5 -7.09 49.22 52.54
N SER A 6 -7.13 48.88 51.24
CA SER A 6 -7.93 47.74 50.75
C SER A 6 -7.27 47.13 49.51
N GLN A 7 -7.01 45.81 49.57
CA GLN A 7 -6.51 44.89 48.53
C GLN A 7 -7.63 44.55 47.51
N PRO A 8 -7.50 43.57 46.58
CA PRO A 8 -6.38 43.03 45.79
C PRO A 8 -6.76 43.00 44.28
N GLU A 9 -5.92 42.49 43.36
CA GLU A 9 -6.32 41.53 42.29
C GLU A 9 -5.06 40.95 41.60
N TRP A 10 -4.68 39.76 42.10
CA TRP A 10 -3.86 38.70 41.49
C TRP A 10 -3.18 38.97 40.13
N LYS A 11 -1.91 39.39 40.12
CA LYS A 11 -1.00 39.08 39.01
C LYS A 11 -0.10 37.92 39.44
N VAL A 12 -0.60 36.70 39.29
CA VAL A 12 0.25 35.51 39.41
C VAL A 12 1.25 35.58 38.27
N SER A 13 2.51 35.79 38.61
CA SER A 13 3.63 35.93 37.67
C SER A 13 3.76 34.67 36.82
N GLY A 14 3.79 34.83 35.49
CA GLY A 14 3.81 33.75 34.49
C GLY A 14 4.97 32.76 34.61
N LEU A 15 5.94 33.03 35.49
CA LEU A 15 7.02 32.11 35.84
C LEU A 15 6.52 30.86 36.57
N VAL A 16 5.42 30.93 37.34
CA VAL A 16 4.87 29.77 38.05
C VAL A 16 4.20 28.78 37.09
N LEU A 17 3.54 29.27 36.03
CA LEU A 17 2.99 28.43 34.96
C LEU A 17 4.09 27.80 34.10
N TYR A 18 5.18 28.52 33.86
CA TYR A 18 6.30 28.01 33.05
C TYR A 18 7.03 26.83 33.71
N LEU A 19 7.17 26.83 35.04
CA LEU A 19 7.87 25.77 35.76
C LEU A 19 7.06 24.47 35.91
N LEU A 20 5.74 24.51 35.77
CA LEU A 20 4.91 23.30 35.76
C LEU A 20 4.84 22.61 34.38
N PHE A 21 5.25 23.28 33.30
CA PHE A 21 5.18 22.71 31.94
C PHE A 21 6.42 21.89 31.53
N GLN A 22 7.56 22.06 32.21
CA GLN A 22 8.82 21.38 31.80
C GLN A 22 8.96 19.92 32.27
N LYS A 23 8.06 19.41 33.12
CA LYS A 23 8.21 18.07 33.71
C LYS A 23 7.65 16.92 32.86
N GLY A 24 7.19 17.18 31.63
CA GLY A 24 6.38 16.22 30.86
C GLY A 24 6.88 15.74 29.50
N LYS A 25 7.99 16.23 28.93
CA LYS A 25 8.34 15.94 27.53
C LYS A 25 9.81 15.64 27.27
N ALA A 26 10.35 14.63 27.94
CA ALA A 26 11.70 14.12 27.66
C ALA A 26 11.73 12.59 27.63
N ARG A 27 11.16 12.01 26.56
CA ARG A 27 11.67 10.86 25.79
C ARG A 27 10.59 10.40 24.82
N GLU A 28 10.35 11.22 23.80
CA GLU A 28 9.77 10.69 22.57
C GLU A 28 10.95 10.11 21.78
N HIS A 29 11.22 8.83 22.05
CA HIS A 29 12.12 8.04 21.22
C HIS A 29 11.45 7.96 19.84
N SER A 30 11.88 8.84 18.95
CA SER A 30 11.43 8.88 17.57
C SER A 30 11.89 7.60 16.89
N LYS A 31 11.02 6.58 16.94
CA LYS A 31 11.09 5.42 16.07
C LYS A 31 10.53 5.89 14.73
N HIS A 32 11.37 6.53 13.93
CA HIS A 32 11.21 6.48 12.48
C HIS A 32 11.33 4.99 12.11
N GLN A 33 10.20 4.31 12.16
CA GLN A 33 10.07 2.99 11.56
C GLN A 33 9.88 3.28 10.09
N ASP A 34 10.89 2.92 9.31
CA ASP A 34 10.84 2.85 7.87
C ASP A 34 9.57 2.08 7.51
N VAL A 35 8.56 2.79 7.03
CA VAL A 35 7.47 2.18 6.27
C VAL A 35 8.13 1.75 4.98
N GLU A 36 8.80 0.59 5.01
CA GLU A 36 9.07 -0.15 3.80
C GLU A 36 7.72 -0.53 3.21
N ASP A 37 7.20 0.40 2.41
CA ASP A 37 6.23 0.26 1.33
C ASP A 37 5.69 -1.17 1.23
N GLU A 38 4.60 -1.45 1.98
CA GLU A 38 4.00 -2.78 2.04
C GLU A 38 3.58 -3.26 0.64
N ASP A 39 3.28 -2.32 -0.26
CA ASP A 39 3.00 -2.56 -1.68
C ASP A 39 4.24 -3.06 -2.45
N ALA A 40 5.42 -2.52 -2.15
CA ALA A 40 6.68 -2.96 -2.75
C ALA A 40 7.11 -4.36 -2.26
N VAL A 41 6.79 -4.72 -1.01
CA VAL A 41 7.05 -6.06 -0.47
C VAL A 41 6.16 -7.11 -1.14
N ASN A 42 4.91 -6.75 -1.49
CA ASN A 42 4.00 -7.67 -2.14
C ASN A 42 4.42 -7.97 -3.59
N GLN A 43 4.90 -6.96 -4.34
CA GLN A 43 5.47 -7.18 -5.68
C GLN A 43 6.72 -8.06 -5.68
N LYS A 44 7.52 -8.06 -4.60
CA LYS A 44 8.73 -8.91 -4.47
C LYS A 44 8.42 -10.42 -4.54
N ARG A 45 7.16 -10.83 -4.28
CA ARG A 45 6.72 -12.23 -4.21
C ARG A 45 5.96 -12.72 -5.46
N ILE A 46 5.94 -11.94 -6.52
CA ILE A 46 5.25 -12.27 -7.77
C ILE A 46 6.27 -12.72 -8.81
N ARG A 47 6.21 -13.98 -9.24
CA ARG A 47 7.13 -14.54 -10.24
C ARG A 47 6.46 -15.57 -11.13
N CYS A 48 6.86 -15.63 -12.39
CA CYS A 48 6.42 -16.68 -13.29
C CYS A 48 6.83 -18.05 -12.72
N PRO A 49 5.89 -18.98 -12.48
CA PRO A 49 6.21 -20.28 -11.90
C PRO A 49 7.08 -21.14 -12.81
N LYS A 50 7.10 -20.84 -14.12
CA LYS A 50 7.85 -21.61 -15.13
C LYS A 50 9.29 -21.11 -15.35
N CYS A 51 9.56 -19.81 -15.23
CA CYS A 51 10.87 -19.22 -15.56
C CYS A 51 11.41 -18.22 -14.52
N LYS A 52 10.65 -17.97 -13.46
CA LYS A 52 10.99 -17.06 -12.35
C LYS A 52 11.11 -15.58 -12.72
N TRP A 53 10.77 -15.20 -13.96
CA TRP A 53 10.65 -13.80 -14.36
C TRP A 53 9.67 -13.05 -13.45
N GLN A 54 10.07 -11.84 -13.06
CA GLN A 54 9.29 -10.98 -12.18
C GLN A 54 8.72 -9.80 -12.99
N PRO A 55 7.40 -9.59 -12.94
CA PRO A 55 6.81 -8.43 -13.58
C PRO A 55 7.21 -7.15 -12.85
N SER A 56 7.50 -6.11 -13.63
CA SER A 56 7.58 -4.73 -13.14
C SER A 56 6.20 -4.09 -13.10
N ALA A 57 6.06 -2.98 -12.37
CA ALA A 57 4.84 -2.16 -12.34
C ALA A 57 4.39 -1.66 -13.74
N SER A 58 5.29 -1.59 -14.71
CA SER A 58 5.00 -1.21 -16.10
C SER A 58 4.61 -2.39 -17.00
N SER A 59 4.62 -3.63 -16.51
CA SER A 59 4.21 -4.79 -17.29
C SER A 59 2.73 -4.71 -17.64
N ARG A 60 2.37 -4.98 -18.91
CA ARG A 60 0.98 -4.86 -19.37
C ARG A 60 0.51 -6.14 -20.05
N TRP A 61 -0.70 -6.55 -19.70
CA TRP A 61 -1.51 -7.55 -20.38
C TRP A 61 -2.76 -6.89 -20.94
N TYR A 62 -3.35 -7.54 -21.93
CA TYR A 62 -4.54 -7.06 -22.63
C TYR A 62 -5.73 -7.98 -22.35
N CYS A 63 -6.89 -7.38 -22.11
CA CYS A 63 -8.15 -8.09 -21.98
C CYS A 63 -8.62 -8.34 -23.40
N SER A 64 -8.30 -9.51 -23.94
CA SER A 64 -8.57 -9.87 -25.32
C SER A 64 -9.31 -11.19 -25.37
N ASP A 65 -9.83 -11.53 -26.53
CA ASP A 65 -10.42 -12.83 -26.73
C ASP A 65 -9.34 -13.91 -26.60
N CYS A 66 -9.63 -14.93 -25.79
CA CYS A 66 -8.73 -16.01 -25.45
C CYS A 66 -9.50 -17.33 -25.59
N LEU A 67 -9.26 -18.04 -26.70
CA LEU A 67 -9.86 -19.35 -26.93
C LEU A 67 -9.30 -20.38 -25.93
N GLU A 68 -7.99 -20.49 -25.81
CA GLU A 68 -7.35 -21.33 -24.79
C GLU A 68 -6.33 -20.50 -24.02
N PRO A 69 -6.16 -20.72 -22.70
CA PRO A 69 -6.77 -21.78 -21.87
C PRO A 69 -8.08 -21.38 -21.14
N GLU A 70 -8.59 -20.16 -21.35
CA GLU A 70 -9.68 -19.59 -20.53
C GLU A 70 -11.04 -19.50 -21.25
N PHE A 71 -11.10 -19.74 -22.57
CA PHE A 71 -12.31 -19.68 -23.41
C PHE A 71 -13.19 -18.45 -23.12
N TYR A 72 -12.60 -17.25 -23.21
CA TYR A 72 -13.28 -15.97 -23.02
C TYR A 72 -13.28 -15.16 -24.33
N LEU A 73 -14.46 -14.76 -24.82
CA LEU A 73 -14.65 -14.10 -26.13
C LEU A 73 -15.28 -12.71 -26.03
N GLU A 74 -15.27 -12.09 -24.85
CA GLU A 74 -15.82 -10.75 -24.61
C GLU A 74 -14.73 -9.78 -24.13
N GLY A 75 -13.51 -9.90 -24.69
CA GLY A 75 -12.37 -9.07 -24.31
C GLY A 75 -12.64 -7.58 -24.56
N CYS A 76 -12.40 -6.72 -23.56
CA CYS A 76 -12.68 -5.28 -23.66
C CYS A 76 -11.49 -4.41 -24.13
N GLY A 77 -10.34 -5.00 -24.43
CA GLY A 77 -9.13 -4.32 -24.90
C GLY A 77 -8.33 -3.58 -23.83
N MET A 78 -8.77 -3.58 -22.57
CA MET A 78 -8.06 -2.90 -21.47
C MET A 78 -6.61 -3.40 -21.37
N ALA A 79 -5.66 -2.47 -21.20
CA ALA A 79 -4.25 -2.75 -20.96
C ALA A 79 -3.89 -2.44 -19.50
N TRP A 80 -3.50 -3.43 -18.71
CA TRP A 80 -3.18 -3.23 -17.28
C TRP A 80 -2.16 -4.25 -16.78
N ASN A 81 -1.62 -4.01 -15.58
CA ASN A 81 -0.86 -5.03 -14.88
C ASN A 81 -1.84 -5.94 -14.13
N THR A 82 -1.87 -7.23 -14.47
CA THR A 82 -2.83 -8.18 -13.91
C THR A 82 -2.71 -8.30 -12.39
N PHE A 83 -1.52 -8.06 -11.85
CA PHE A 83 -1.23 -8.16 -10.43
C PHE A 83 -1.78 -7.00 -9.60
N ASP A 84 -2.09 -5.86 -10.22
CA ASP A 84 -2.69 -4.70 -9.51
C ASP A 84 -4.12 -5.01 -9.02
N THR A 85 -4.79 -5.97 -9.65
CA THR A 85 -6.19 -6.32 -9.40
C THR A 85 -6.41 -7.80 -9.13
N GLY A 86 -5.35 -8.58 -8.93
CA GLY A 86 -5.43 -10.03 -8.74
C GLY A 86 -6.06 -10.77 -9.93
N GLY A 87 -5.80 -10.32 -11.15
CA GLY A 87 -6.31 -10.91 -12.39
C GLY A 87 -7.67 -10.38 -12.84
N LYS A 88 -8.30 -9.47 -12.09
CA LYS A 88 -9.60 -8.90 -12.48
C LYS A 88 -9.43 -7.74 -13.47
N CYS A 89 -10.01 -7.85 -14.65
CA CYS A 89 -9.98 -6.77 -15.63
C CYS A 89 -10.70 -5.50 -15.10
N PRO A 90 -10.06 -4.31 -15.08
CA PRO A 90 -10.71 -3.08 -14.65
C PRO A 90 -11.90 -2.64 -15.53
N GLY A 91 -11.89 -3.02 -16.82
CA GLY A 91 -12.93 -2.66 -17.77
C GLY A 91 -14.17 -3.55 -17.68
N CYS A 92 -14.05 -4.81 -18.09
CA CYS A 92 -15.20 -5.75 -18.14
C CYS A 92 -15.44 -6.50 -16.83
N ARG A 93 -14.55 -6.38 -15.84
CA ARG A 93 -14.60 -7.09 -14.53
C ARG A 93 -14.45 -8.61 -14.61
N HIS A 94 -14.11 -9.17 -15.78
CA HIS A 94 -13.73 -10.57 -15.93
C HIS A 94 -12.53 -10.91 -15.05
N VAL A 95 -12.53 -12.09 -14.43
CA VAL A 95 -11.45 -12.54 -13.54
C VAL A 95 -10.62 -13.58 -14.27
N TRP A 96 -9.44 -13.18 -14.74
CA TRP A 96 -8.51 -14.03 -15.45
C TRP A 96 -7.87 -15.05 -14.49
N ARG A 97 -8.15 -16.32 -14.72
CA ARG A 97 -7.59 -17.48 -14.01
C ARG A 97 -6.21 -17.85 -14.53
N TRP A 98 -5.90 -17.48 -15.78
CA TRP A 98 -4.61 -17.74 -16.41
C TRP A 98 -3.89 -16.43 -16.72
N THR A 99 -2.56 -16.48 -16.70
CA THR A 99 -1.71 -15.35 -17.08
C THR A 99 -0.54 -15.84 -17.90
N SER A 100 -0.32 -15.20 -19.05
CA SER A 100 0.80 -15.48 -19.93
C SER A 100 2.06 -14.77 -19.41
N CYS A 101 3.20 -15.44 -19.44
CA CYS A 101 4.45 -14.82 -19.07
C CYS A 101 4.99 -13.95 -20.22
N LEU A 102 5.30 -12.67 -19.95
CA LEU A 102 5.87 -11.77 -20.96
C LEU A 102 7.32 -12.11 -21.35
N ALA A 103 8.03 -12.90 -20.53
CA ALA A 103 9.41 -13.30 -20.81
C ALA A 103 9.53 -14.68 -21.50
N CYS A 104 8.74 -15.69 -21.08
CA CYS A 104 8.83 -17.04 -21.65
C CYS A 104 7.58 -17.48 -22.43
N SER A 105 6.58 -16.61 -22.57
CA SER A 105 5.34 -16.82 -23.34
C SER A 105 4.47 -18.00 -22.91
N ARG A 106 4.84 -18.72 -21.85
CA ARG A 106 4.06 -19.82 -21.29
C ARG A 106 2.94 -19.31 -20.40
N TRP A 107 1.81 -20.00 -20.44
CA TRP A 107 0.69 -19.77 -19.54
C TRP A 107 0.89 -20.53 -18.22
N SER A 108 0.42 -19.93 -17.13
CA SER A 108 0.22 -20.59 -15.84
C SER A 108 -0.99 -19.99 -15.14
N LEU A 109 -1.55 -20.71 -14.16
CA LEU A 109 -2.61 -20.17 -13.33
C LEU A 109 -2.13 -18.88 -12.67
N HIS A 110 -2.97 -17.85 -12.67
CA HIS A 110 -2.66 -16.56 -12.07
C HIS A 110 -2.25 -16.71 -10.60
N PHE A 111 -2.91 -17.63 -9.89
CA PHE A 111 -2.61 -17.96 -8.50
C PHE A 111 -1.19 -18.50 -8.27
N ASP A 112 -0.64 -19.26 -9.22
CA ASP A 112 0.70 -19.86 -9.10
C ASP A 112 1.82 -18.82 -9.19
N TRP A 113 1.51 -17.58 -9.55
CA TRP A 113 2.50 -16.49 -9.60
C TRP A 113 2.85 -15.94 -8.22
N TYR A 114 2.06 -16.22 -7.18
CA TYR A 114 2.26 -15.70 -5.83
C TYR A 114 3.02 -16.72 -4.95
N GLU A 115 4.23 -16.38 -4.49
CA GLU A 115 5.15 -17.34 -3.86
C GLU A 115 4.71 -17.92 -2.49
N ASN A 116 3.60 -17.49 -1.90
CA ASN A 116 3.09 -18.02 -0.63
C ASN A 116 1.61 -18.48 -0.67
N GLY A 117 1.02 -18.63 -1.87
CA GLY A 117 -0.39 -18.96 -2.03
C GLY A 117 -1.27 -17.83 -1.53
N GLY A 118 -1.82 -17.03 -2.45
CA GLY A 118 -2.78 -15.98 -2.10
C GLY A 118 -3.87 -16.54 -1.18
N ARG A 119 -4.11 -15.90 -0.05
CA ARG A 119 -5.29 -16.20 0.77
C ARG A 119 -6.37 -15.18 0.47
#